data_AF-A0AAE1PWU0-F1
#
_entry.id   AF-A0AAE1PWU0-F1
#
_cell.length_a   1.000
_cell.length_b   1.000
_cell.length_c   1.000
_cell.angle_alpha   90.00
_cell.angle_beta   90.00
_cell.angle_gamma   90.00
#
_symmetry.space_group_name_H-M   'P 1'
#
loop_
_entity.id
_entity.type
_entity.pdbx_description
1 polymer ?
#
loop_
_entity_poly.entity_id
_entity_poly.type
_entity_poly.pdbx_seq_one_letter_code
_entity_poly.pdbx_strand_id
1 'polypeptide(L)' 'MDDSLQNLNTEEKELVVLDYELKTLKKDRRVYVQQPGSNIYFLSNKTEALNKLEQDRENLREKQKAAK' A
#
# COMPACT_ATOMS: atom_id res chain seq x y z
N MET A 1 11.20 18.62 -2.49
CA MET A 1 10.31 17.53 -2.92
C MET A 1 11.21 16.33 -3.12
N ASP A 2 10.91 15.18 -2.54
CA ASP A 2 11.76 13.99 -2.64
C ASP A 2 11.79 13.49 -4.10
N ASP A 3 12.93 13.63 -4.78
CA ASP A 3 13.11 13.27 -6.19
C ASP A 3 12.94 11.76 -6.44
N SER A 4 12.96 10.95 -5.38
CA SER A 4 12.78 9.48 -5.43
C SER A 4 11.45 9.05 -6.03
N LEU A 5 10.42 9.89 -5.96
CA LEU A 5 9.09 9.59 -6.49
C LEU A 5 8.92 9.98 -7.97
N GLN A 6 9.77 10.83 -8.55
CA GLN A 6 9.48 11.43 -9.87
C GLN A 6 9.35 10.40 -10.99
N ASN A 7 10.14 9.31 -10.93
CA ASN A 7 10.18 8.27 -11.95
C ASN A 7 9.22 7.10 -11.69
N LEU A 8 8.46 7.12 -10.59
CA LEU A 8 7.50 6.08 -10.26
C LEU A 8 6.17 6.31 -10.98
N ASN A 9 5.50 5.21 -11.36
CA ASN A 9 4.14 5.29 -11.85
C ASN A 9 3.16 5.62 -10.70
N THR A 10 1.90 5.92 -11.02
CA THR A 10 0.90 6.34 -10.01
C THR A 10 0.69 5.27 -8.93
N GLU A 11 0.55 4.00 -9.32
CA GLU A 11 0.33 2.88 -8.39
C GLU A 11 1.53 2.71 -7.44
N GLU A 12 2.77 2.83 -7.94
CA GLU A 12 3.98 2.78 -7.11
C GLU A 12 4.06 3.95 -6.12
N LYS A 13 3.71 5.16 -6.54
CA LYS A 13 3.69 6.34 -5.67
C LYS A 13 2.72 6.14 -4.52
N GLU A 14 1.52 5.65 -4.81
CA GLU A 14 0.50 5.35 -3.80
C GLU A 14 0.98 4.31 -2.79
N LEU A 15 1.64 3.24 -3.24
CA LEU A 15 2.21 2.21 -2.35
C LEU A 15 3.39 2.74 -1.51
N VAL A 16 4.14 3.75 -1.96
CA VAL A 16 5.18 4.39 -1.16
C VAL A 16 4.58 5.28 -0.08
N VAL A 17 3.58 6.09 -0.43
CA VAL A 17 2.88 6.95 0.53
C VAL A 17 2.18 6.11 1.60
N LEU A 18 1.47 5.06 1.21
CA LEU A 18 0.76 4.17 2.15
C LEU A 18 1.72 3.50 3.14
N ASP A 19 2.91 3.09 2.70
CA ASP A 19 3.95 2.52 3.57
C ASP A 19 4.40 3.52 4.64
N TYR A 20 4.67 4.75 4.23
CA TYR A 20 5.05 5.83 5.14
C TYR A 20 3.94 6.11 6.14
N GLU A 21 2.69 6.22 5.70
CA GLU A 21 1.53 6.47 6.56
C GLU A 21 1.30 5.33 7.56
N LEU A 22 1.33 4.08 7.11
CA LEU A 22 1.19 2.92 8.00
C LEU A 22 2.32 2.85 9.01
N LYS A 23 3.58 3.09 8.61
CA LYS A 23 4.74 3.08 9.52
C LYS A 23 4.69 4.20 10.55
N THR A 24 4.25 5.39 10.17
CA THR A 24 4.13 6.56 11.06
C THR A 24 2.85 6.55 11.90
N LEU A 25 1.91 5.64 11.63
CA LEU A 25 0.69 5.49 12.42
C LEU A 25 1.00 5.13 13.88
N LYS A 26 0.37 5.87 14.81
CA LYS A 26 0.43 5.60 16.26
C LYS A 26 -0.12 4.21 16.58
N LYS A 27 0.48 3.54 17.57
CA LYS A 27 0.23 2.12 17.91
C LYS A 27 -1.25 1.76 18.13
N ASP A 28 -2.03 2.65 18.75
CA ASP A 28 -3.41 2.36 19.15
C ASP A 28 -4.46 2.82 18.12
N ARG A 29 -4.03 3.23 16.93
CA ARG A 29 -4.95 3.62 15.86
C ARG A 29 -5.53 2.38 15.20
N ARG A 30 -6.85 2.42 14.98
CA ARG A 30 -7.56 1.41 14.22
C ARG A 30 -7.23 1.58 12.73
N VAL A 31 -6.95 0.47 12.07
CA VAL A 31 -6.76 0.40 10.63
C VAL A 31 -7.96 -0.34 10.05
N TYR A 32 -8.44 0.12 8.90
CA TYR A 32 -9.52 -0.53 8.19
C TYR A 32 -9.10 -0.76 6.75
N VAL A 33 -9.35 -1.97 6.25
CA VAL A 33 -9.06 -2.32 4.86
C VAL A 33 -10.37 -2.42 4.10
N GLN A 34 -10.44 -1.75 2.96
CA GLN A 34 -11.60 -1.78 2.10
C GLN A 34 -11.64 -3.10 1.32
N GLN A 35 -12.82 -3.71 1.22
CA GLN A 35 -13.04 -4.82 0.31
C GLN A 35 -12.94 -4.30 -1.14
N PRO A 36 -12.13 -4.93 -2.01
CA PRO A 36 -12.03 -4.50 -3.41
C PRO A 36 -13.39 -4.45 -4.11
N GLY A 37 -13.66 -3.34 -4.81
CA GLY A 37 -14.91 -3.15 -5.58
C GLY A 37 -16.16 -2.90 -4.72
N SER A 38 -16.01 -2.62 -3.43
CA SER A 38 -17.12 -2.43 -2.48
C SER A 38 -16.81 -1.30 -1.49
N ASN A 39 -17.84 -0.69 -0.90
CA ASN A 39 -17.69 0.31 0.17
C ASN A 39 -17.71 -0.31 1.57
N ILE A 40 -17.43 -1.62 1.67
CA ILE A 40 -17.33 -2.35 2.93
C ILE A 40 -15.89 -2.28 3.44
N TYR A 41 -15.72 -1.98 4.72
CA TYR A 41 -14.43 -1.88 5.40
C TYR A 41 -14.35 -2.89 6.54
N PHE A 42 -13.28 -3.67 6.58
CA PHE A 42 -13.00 -4.60 7.67
C PHE A 42 -11.99 -4.01 8.64
N LEU A 43 -12.23 -4.18 9.93
CA LEU A 43 -11.24 -3.87 10.95
C LEU A 43 -10.02 -4.76 10.74
N SER A 44 -8.85 -4.15 10.68
CA SER A 44 -7.57 -4.83 10.55
C SER A 44 -6.55 -4.21 11.51
N ASN A 45 -5.42 -4.87 11.69
CA ASN A 45 -4.30 -4.31 12.43
C ASN A 45 -3.21 -3.78 11.48
N LYS A 46 -2.32 -2.95 12.03
CA LYS A 46 -1.21 -2.34 11.29
C LYS A 46 -0.30 -3.38 10.62
N THR A 47 -0.07 -4.52 11.26
CA THR A 47 0.78 -5.60 10.73
C THR A 47 0.14 -6.26 9.51
N GLU A 48 -1.15 -6.60 9.58
CA GLU A 48 -1.91 -7.15 8.45
C GLU A 48 -1.95 -6.19 7.26
N ALA A 49 -2.18 -4.88 7.52
CA ALA A 49 -2.18 -3.88 6.47
C ALA A 49 -0.80 -3.72 5.80
N LEU A 50 0.29 -3.79 6.58
CA LEU A 50 1.65 -3.79 6.04
C LEU A 50 1.95 -5.05 5.22
N ASN A 51 1.54 -6.23 5.69
CA ASN A 51 1.69 -7.49 4.93
C ASN A 51 0.92 -7.43 3.60
N LYS A 52 -0.30 -6.88 3.61
CA LYS A 52 -1.10 -6.70 2.39
C LYS A 52 -0.43 -5.74 1.41
N LEU A 53 0.13 -4.64 1.93
CA LEU A 53 0.91 -3.69 1.14
C LEU A 53 2.13 -4.34 0.49
N GLU A 54 2.86 -5.21 1.21
CA GLU A 54 3.99 -5.95 0.66
C GLU A 54 3.55 -6.89 -0.47
N GLN A 55 2.42 -7.57 -0.29
CA GLN A 55 1.83 -8.41 -1.33
C GLN A 55 1.42 -7.60 -2.57
N ASP A 56 0.86 -6.40 -2.38
CA ASP A 56 0.50 -5.50 -3.50
C ASP A 56 1.74 -5.00 -4.25
N ARG A 57 2.82 -4.70 -3.54
CA ARG A 57 4.12 -4.36 -4.16
C ARG A 57 4.69 -5.52 -4.96
N GLU A 58 4.59 -6.76 -4.46
CA GLU A 58 5.03 -7.95 -5.18
C GLU A 58 4.20 -8.16 -6.46
N ASN A 59 2.87 -8.12 -6.35
CA ASN A 59 1.96 -8.21 -7.50
C ASN A 59 2.26 -7.14 -8.56
N LEU A 60 2.53 -5.90 -8.15
CA LEU A 60 2.88 -4.83 -9.09
C LEU A 60 4.20 -5.11 -9.81
N ARG A 61 5.22 -5.60 -9.10
CA ARG A 61 6.50 -6.02 -9.70
C ARG A 61 6.30 -7.16 -10.70
N GLU A 62 5.44 -8.13 -10.39
CA GLU A 62 5.11 -9.22 -11.32
C GLU A 62 4.42 -8.70 -12.59
N LYS A 63 3.42 -7.81 -12.45
CA LYS A 63 2.76 -7.16 -13.60
C LYS A 63 3.77 -6.41 -14.48
N GLN A 64 4.71 -5.68 -13.88
CA GLN A 64 5.74 -4.95 -14.63
C GLN A 64 6.72 -5.89 -15.35
N LYS A 65 7.05 -7.05 -14.76
CA LYS A 65 7.88 -8.07 -15.42
C LYS A 65 7.15 -8.72 -16.59
N ALA A 66 5.85 -9.00 -16.45
CA ALA A 66 5.04 -9.61 -17.49
C ALA A 66 4.71 -8.67 -18.66
N ALA A 67 4.78 -7.35 -18.43
CA ALA A 67 4.56 -6.32 -19.45
C ALA A 67 5.84 -5.96 -20.26
N LYS A 68 6.98 -6.59 -19.96
CA LYS A 68 8.24 -6.48 -20.70
C LYS A 68 8.43 -7.67 -21.64
#